data_AF-A0A1Q9VKB9-F1
#
_entry.id   AF-A0A1Q9VKB9-F1
#
_cell.length_a   1.000
_cell.length_b   1.000
_cell.length_c   1.000
_cell.angle_alpha   90.00
_cell.angle_beta   90.00
_cell.angle_gamma   90.00
#
_symmetry.space_group_name_H-M   'P 1'
#
loop_
_entity.id
_entity.type
_entity.pdbx_description
1 polymer ?
#
loop_
_entity_poly.entity_id
_entity_poly.type
_entity_poly.pdbx_seq_one_letter_code
_entity_poly.pdbx_strand_id
1 'polypeptide(L)'
;MATSGSPEFDKFKHHIESNATVRREVEFAFSKLLTAANPTDRGARFLFGGAAEWILAAAAWSAGVLVAPAGHNADGFDLGDLLTKARADLWSVKASAAAKPADIKLVNFQGSGANRDWTEPTLFVAPYLDGAVLVDPNEATEVKNKMKRGGDSLSIRAKAIVDYKKEHPENHASFEVAVNPGDIPYDSSAFPKSILDPATFPHLARPFIEAKPLLDKSTSAEIERLVALRDNGTLTDEQLTQAVSKVVGN
;
A
#
# COMPACT_ATOMS: atom_id res chain seq x y z
N MET A 1 8.77 -1.26 -33.08
CA MET A 1 7.99 -1.88 -31.98
C MET A 1 7.03 -0.82 -31.48
N ALA A 2 5.81 -1.18 -31.08
CA ALA A 2 4.90 -0.24 -30.44
C ALA A 2 5.51 0.19 -29.09
N THR A 3 5.43 1.48 -28.77
CA THR A 3 5.94 2.13 -27.55
C THR A 3 4.75 2.59 -26.72
N SER A 4 4.89 2.68 -25.40
CA SER A 4 3.77 3.07 -24.52
C SER A 4 3.41 4.56 -24.53
N GLY A 5 4.14 5.37 -25.30
CA GLY A 5 4.08 6.84 -25.24
C GLY A 5 4.97 7.46 -24.13
N SER A 6 5.54 6.64 -23.24
CA SER A 6 6.45 7.09 -22.17
C SER A 6 7.80 6.36 -22.28
N PRO A 7 8.87 7.05 -22.71
CA PRO A 7 10.21 6.47 -22.78
C PRO A 7 10.72 5.89 -21.45
N GLU A 8 10.35 6.53 -20.34
CA GLU A 8 10.65 6.10 -18.98
C GLU A 8 9.98 4.75 -18.68
N PHE A 9 8.71 4.59 -19.07
CA PHE A 9 7.98 3.35 -18.87
C PHE A 9 8.53 2.24 -19.77
N ASP A 10 8.82 2.55 -21.03
CA ASP A 10 9.41 1.60 -21.96
C ASP A 10 10.75 1.06 -21.42
N LYS A 11 11.59 1.92 -20.81
CA LYS A 11 12.83 1.51 -20.13
C LYS A 11 12.54 0.61 -18.92
N PHE A 12 11.63 1.03 -18.05
CA PHE A 12 11.23 0.26 -16.86
C PHE A 12 10.71 -1.13 -17.25
N LYS A 13 9.76 -1.18 -18.19
CA LYS A 13 9.17 -2.41 -18.72
C LYS A 13 10.25 -3.32 -19.30
N HIS A 14 11.06 -2.80 -20.22
CA HIS A 14 12.12 -3.57 -20.84
C HIS A 14 13.08 -4.16 -19.79
N HIS A 15 13.45 -3.36 -18.79
CA HIS A 15 14.33 -3.81 -17.71
C HIS A 15 13.71 -4.93 -16.88
N ILE A 16 12.45 -4.79 -16.45
CA ILE A 16 11.76 -5.84 -15.68
C ILE A 16 11.58 -7.14 -16.49
N GLU A 17 11.26 -7.02 -17.78
CA GLU A 17 11.01 -8.20 -18.62
C GLU A 17 12.29 -8.93 -19.03
N SER A 18 13.40 -8.20 -19.19
CA SER A 18 14.70 -8.77 -19.57
C SER A 18 15.60 -9.16 -18.40
N ASN A 19 15.38 -8.60 -17.21
CA ASN A 19 16.18 -8.86 -16.00
C ASN A 19 15.38 -9.66 -14.96
N ALA A 20 15.50 -10.99 -15.03
CA ALA A 20 14.80 -11.90 -14.12
C ALA A 20 15.16 -11.69 -12.63
N THR A 21 16.36 -11.18 -12.32
CA THR A 21 16.76 -10.90 -10.93
C THR A 21 15.95 -9.75 -10.37
N VAL A 22 15.92 -8.62 -11.06
CA VAL A 22 15.16 -7.44 -10.63
C VAL A 22 13.67 -7.72 -10.60
N ARG A 23 13.14 -8.46 -11.58
CA ARG A 23 11.74 -8.91 -11.57
C ARG A 23 11.41 -9.68 -10.29
N ARG A 24 12.23 -10.67 -9.91
CA ARG A 24 12.03 -11.47 -8.69
C ARG A 24 12.13 -10.62 -7.42
N GLU A 25 13.03 -9.64 -7.38
CA GLU A 25 13.12 -8.71 -6.25
C GLU A 25 11.83 -7.90 -6.09
N VAL A 26 11.26 -7.40 -7.19
CA VAL A 26 9.97 -6.69 -7.18
C VAL A 26 8.84 -7.60 -6.71
N GLU A 27 8.74 -8.81 -7.26
CA GLU A 27 7.71 -9.81 -6.88
C GLU A 27 7.80 -10.15 -5.39
N PHE A 28 9.01 -10.39 -4.90
CA PHE A 28 9.27 -10.68 -3.49
C PHE A 28 8.96 -9.47 -2.59
N ALA A 29 9.29 -8.25 -3.04
CA ALA A 29 8.98 -7.03 -2.32
C ALA A 29 7.47 -6.83 -2.17
N PHE A 30 6.66 -7.10 -3.20
CA PHE A 30 5.20 -7.07 -3.10
C PHE A 30 4.66 -8.12 -2.13
N SER A 31 5.23 -9.32 -2.10
CA SER A 31 4.90 -10.35 -1.12
C SER A 31 5.18 -9.91 0.32
N LYS A 32 6.37 -9.34 0.56
CA LYS A 32 6.74 -8.78 1.87
C LYS A 32 5.88 -7.60 2.25
N LEU A 33 5.56 -6.72 1.30
CA LEU A 33 4.69 -5.58 1.52
C LEU A 33 3.29 -6.01 1.97
N LEU A 34 2.71 -7.03 1.33
CA LEU A 34 1.40 -7.55 1.73
C LEU A 34 1.41 -8.07 3.18
N THR A 35 2.50 -8.72 3.59
CA THR A 35 2.64 -9.20 4.99
C THR A 35 2.83 -8.03 5.96
N ALA A 36 3.61 -7.02 5.58
CA ALA A 36 3.94 -5.88 6.43
C ALA A 36 2.81 -4.85 6.54
N ALA A 37 1.98 -4.70 5.51
CA ALA A 37 0.93 -3.68 5.40
C ALA A 37 -0.30 -4.24 4.66
N ASN A 38 -1.00 -5.21 5.25
CA ASN A 38 -2.16 -5.83 4.63
C ASN A 38 -3.33 -4.83 4.46
N PRO A 39 -3.77 -4.51 3.24
CA PRO A 39 -4.82 -3.52 2.97
C PRO A 39 -6.24 -3.93 3.41
N THR A 40 -6.44 -5.15 3.95
CA THR A 40 -7.67 -5.50 4.69
C THR A 40 -7.91 -4.48 5.81
N ASP A 41 -6.86 -4.14 6.57
CA ASP A 41 -6.90 -3.06 7.55
C ASP A 41 -6.91 -1.69 6.85
N ARG A 42 -7.76 -0.77 7.34
CA ARG A 42 -7.93 0.54 6.71
C ARG A 42 -6.69 1.42 6.85
N GLY A 43 -5.98 1.37 7.98
CA GLY A 43 -4.76 2.15 8.22
C GLY A 43 -3.61 1.67 7.34
N ALA A 44 -3.49 0.35 7.17
CA ALA A 44 -2.47 -0.28 6.33
C ALA A 44 -2.62 0.05 4.83
N ARG A 45 -3.81 0.41 4.33
CA ARG A 45 -4.03 0.76 2.91
C ARG A 45 -3.12 1.88 2.42
N PHE A 46 -2.87 2.88 3.27
CA PHE A 46 -1.99 4.00 2.93
C PHE A 46 -0.53 3.57 2.88
N LEU A 47 -0.11 2.73 3.83
CA LEU A 47 1.24 2.15 3.85
C LEU A 47 1.48 1.26 2.63
N PHE A 48 0.50 0.44 2.26
CA PHE A 48 0.56 -0.41 1.07
C PHE A 48 0.75 0.41 -0.20
N GLY A 49 -0.11 1.42 -0.42
CA GLY A 49 -0.02 2.28 -1.60
C GLY A 49 1.33 3.01 -1.70
N GLY A 50 1.77 3.63 -0.60
CA GLY A 50 3.03 4.37 -0.56
C GLY A 50 4.25 3.47 -0.75
N ALA A 51 4.30 2.31 -0.09
CA ALA A 51 5.41 1.38 -0.25
C ALA A 51 5.46 0.75 -1.66
N ALA A 52 4.30 0.48 -2.28
CA ALA A 52 4.24 0.03 -3.67
C ALA A 52 4.85 1.07 -4.64
N GLU A 53 4.59 2.37 -4.40
CA GLU A 53 5.23 3.46 -5.15
C GLU A 53 6.75 3.41 -5.02
N TRP A 54 7.28 3.22 -3.80
CA TRP A 54 8.72 3.11 -3.55
C TRP A 54 9.36 1.86 -4.19
N ILE A 55 8.66 0.72 -4.19
CA ILE A 55 9.15 -0.50 -4.86
C ILE A 55 9.31 -0.25 -6.37
N LEU A 56 8.30 0.35 -7.00
CA LEU A 56 8.34 0.65 -8.43
C LEU A 56 9.34 1.74 -8.76
N ALA A 57 9.49 2.74 -7.90
CA ALA A 57 10.54 3.75 -8.04
C ALA A 57 11.94 3.10 -7.97
N ALA A 58 12.21 2.23 -7.00
CA ALA A 58 13.49 1.52 -6.92
C ALA A 58 13.79 0.69 -8.19
N ALA A 59 12.78 0.02 -8.73
CA ALA A 59 12.89 -0.76 -9.96
C ALA A 59 13.08 0.12 -11.22
N ALA A 60 12.41 1.27 -11.28
CA ALA A 60 12.61 2.24 -12.35
C ALA A 60 14.01 2.88 -12.28
N TRP A 61 14.50 3.17 -11.07
CA TRP A 61 15.86 3.65 -10.83
C TRP A 61 16.91 2.63 -11.31
N SER A 62 16.73 1.34 -11.01
CA SER A 62 17.65 0.30 -11.51
C SER A 62 17.62 0.14 -13.02
N ALA A 63 16.52 0.56 -13.67
CA ALA A 63 16.39 0.67 -15.13
C ALA A 63 17.02 1.96 -15.71
N GLY A 64 17.61 2.82 -14.88
CA GLY A 64 18.20 4.10 -15.28
C GLY A 64 17.16 5.19 -15.54
N VAL A 65 15.94 5.04 -15.02
CA VAL A 65 14.91 6.09 -15.02
C VAL A 65 15.17 7.01 -13.84
N LEU A 66 15.26 8.32 -14.10
CA LEU A 66 15.39 9.31 -13.05
C LEU A 66 14.05 9.43 -12.31
N VAL A 67 13.95 8.81 -11.14
CA VAL A 67 12.72 8.83 -10.33
C VAL A 67 12.90 9.51 -9.00
N ALA A 68 11.86 10.23 -8.58
CA ALA A 68 11.77 10.89 -7.31
C ALA A 68 10.36 10.66 -6.71
N PRO A 69 10.15 9.63 -5.88
CA PRO A 69 8.83 9.32 -5.33
C PRO A 69 8.25 10.52 -4.59
N ALA A 70 6.94 10.70 -4.65
CA ALA A 70 6.31 11.97 -4.31
C ALA A 70 6.50 12.33 -2.83
N GLY A 71 6.44 11.35 -1.92
CA GLY A 71 6.52 11.58 -0.47
C GLY A 71 5.40 12.50 0.03
N HIS A 72 4.96 12.37 1.29
CA HIS A 72 3.82 13.16 1.77
C HIS A 72 4.12 14.65 2.04
N ASN A 73 5.37 15.11 1.89
CA ASN A 73 5.77 16.49 2.15
C ASN A 73 6.89 16.89 1.18
N ALA A 74 6.61 17.79 0.24
CA ALA A 74 7.64 18.39 -0.60
C ALA A 74 7.36 19.89 -0.77
N ASP A 75 7.72 20.68 0.24
CA ASP A 75 7.80 22.13 0.16
C ASP A 75 9.25 22.59 0.43
N GLY A 76 9.84 23.30 -0.54
CA GLY A 76 10.98 24.20 -0.35
C GLY A 76 12.39 23.58 -0.24
N PHE A 77 12.99 23.20 -1.36
CA PHE A 77 14.45 23.01 -1.50
C PHE A 77 14.89 23.38 -2.93
N ASP A 78 16.13 23.85 -3.14
CA ASP A 78 16.69 24.16 -4.47
C ASP A 78 16.86 22.91 -5.37
N LEU A 79 16.92 21.71 -4.77
CA LEU A 79 16.77 20.43 -5.50
C LEU A 79 15.31 20.16 -5.91
N GLY A 80 14.36 20.97 -5.45
CA GLY A 80 12.95 20.89 -5.74
C GLY A 80 12.64 21.04 -7.23
N ASP A 81 13.39 21.84 -7.98
CA ASP A 81 13.23 21.94 -9.43
C ASP A 81 13.69 20.69 -10.18
N LEU A 82 14.78 20.05 -9.72
CA LEU A 82 15.24 18.77 -10.27
C LEU A 82 14.30 17.63 -9.90
N LEU A 83 13.81 17.61 -8.65
CA LEU A 83 12.80 16.66 -8.18
C LEU A 83 11.45 16.87 -8.90
N THR A 84 11.06 18.12 -9.15
CA THR A 84 9.83 18.46 -9.86
C THR A 84 9.93 18.08 -11.33
N LYS A 85 11.06 18.34 -12.00
CA LYS A 85 11.31 17.85 -13.37
C LYS A 85 11.37 16.33 -13.43
N ALA A 86 12.03 15.68 -12.46
CA ALA A 86 12.04 14.23 -12.35
C ALA A 86 10.65 13.64 -12.06
N ARG A 87 9.71 14.40 -11.47
CA ARG A 87 8.33 13.97 -11.19
C ARG A 87 7.34 14.30 -12.30
N ALA A 88 7.52 15.44 -12.95
CA ALA A 88 6.59 16.00 -13.94
C ALA A 88 6.41 15.09 -15.16
N ASP A 89 7.45 14.32 -15.49
CA ASP A 89 7.47 13.40 -16.64
C ASP A 89 7.20 11.92 -16.22
N LEU A 90 6.84 11.68 -14.95
CA LEU A 90 6.57 10.33 -14.44
C LEU A 90 5.08 10.08 -14.20
N TRP A 91 4.78 8.82 -13.91
CA TRP A 91 3.44 8.35 -13.54
C TRP A 91 3.24 8.29 -12.02
N SER A 92 2.00 8.55 -11.61
CA SER A 92 1.50 8.19 -10.28
C SER A 92 1.30 6.67 -10.17
N VAL A 93 1.28 6.12 -8.95
CA VAL A 93 1.07 4.67 -8.73
C VAL A 93 -0.26 4.43 -8.02
N LYS A 94 -1.03 3.46 -8.52
CA LYS A 94 -2.24 2.94 -7.85
C LYS A 94 -2.12 1.44 -7.70
N ALA A 95 -1.77 0.99 -6.49
CA ALA A 95 -1.58 -0.42 -6.18
C ALA A 95 -2.79 -1.04 -5.48
N SER A 96 -3.07 -2.30 -5.81
CA SER A 96 -4.08 -3.14 -5.16
C SER A 96 -3.52 -4.55 -4.98
N ALA A 97 -3.81 -5.17 -3.83
CA ALA A 97 -3.55 -6.59 -3.60
C ALA A 97 -4.79 -7.47 -3.85
N ALA A 98 -5.90 -6.91 -4.33
CA ALA A 98 -7.15 -7.66 -4.51
C ALA A 98 -7.02 -8.69 -5.65
N ALA A 99 -7.55 -9.90 -5.43
CA ALA A 99 -7.57 -10.95 -6.45
C ALA A 99 -8.48 -10.61 -7.66
N LYS A 100 -9.51 -9.78 -7.45
CA LYS A 100 -10.52 -9.47 -8.46
C LYS A 100 -10.56 -7.97 -8.76
N PRO A 101 -10.85 -7.58 -10.02
CA PRO A 101 -11.05 -6.19 -10.39
C PRO A 101 -12.19 -5.54 -9.59
N ALA A 102 -11.95 -4.33 -9.08
CA ALA A 102 -12.93 -3.51 -8.37
C ALA A 102 -12.81 -2.03 -8.80
N ASP A 103 -13.60 -1.14 -8.22
CA ASP A 103 -13.48 0.29 -8.49
C ASP A 103 -12.20 0.85 -7.85
N ILE A 104 -11.44 1.64 -8.62
CA ILE A 104 -10.19 2.27 -8.21
C ILE A 104 -10.45 3.75 -7.99
N LYS A 105 -10.12 4.29 -6.81
CA LYS A 105 -10.15 5.75 -6.58
C LYS A 105 -8.92 6.40 -7.21
N LEU A 106 -9.16 7.29 -8.16
CA LEU A 106 -8.14 8.09 -8.84
C LEU A 106 -7.77 9.31 -8.00
N VAL A 107 -8.78 10.14 -7.69
CA VAL A 107 -8.62 11.37 -6.92
C VAL A 107 -9.65 11.42 -5.81
N ASN A 108 -9.23 11.81 -4.61
CA ASN A 108 -10.11 12.08 -3.49
C ASN A 108 -10.24 13.60 -3.32
N PHE A 109 -11.48 14.10 -3.32
CA PHE A 109 -11.76 15.53 -3.23
C PHE A 109 -12.11 15.97 -1.80
N GLN A 110 -12.40 15.03 -0.89
CA GLN A 110 -12.83 15.32 0.50
C GLN A 110 -13.89 16.44 0.61
N GLY A 111 -14.77 16.57 -0.40
CA GLY A 111 -15.80 17.62 -0.47
C GLY A 111 -15.37 18.95 -1.11
N SER A 112 -14.06 19.18 -1.32
CA SER A 112 -13.51 20.37 -1.98
C SER A 112 -12.79 19.98 -3.27
N GLY A 113 -13.48 19.97 -4.41
CA GLY A 113 -12.86 19.65 -5.69
C GLY A 113 -13.77 19.06 -6.75
N ALA A 114 -15.01 19.55 -6.88
CA ALA A 114 -15.96 19.07 -7.88
C ALA A 114 -15.43 19.12 -9.33
N ASN A 115 -14.45 19.99 -9.60
CA ASN A 115 -13.85 20.19 -10.92
C ASN A 115 -12.49 19.51 -11.11
N ARG A 116 -11.95 18.81 -10.11
CA ARG A 116 -10.69 18.08 -10.30
C ARG A 116 -10.89 16.93 -11.28
N ASP A 117 -9.92 16.75 -12.15
CA ASP A 117 -9.90 15.75 -13.21
C ASP A 117 -8.68 14.83 -13.03
N TRP A 118 -8.66 13.71 -13.75
CA TRP A 118 -7.49 12.85 -13.87
C TRP A 118 -6.67 13.27 -15.08
N THR A 119 -5.50 13.85 -14.82
CA THR A 119 -4.61 14.44 -15.84
C THR A 119 -3.21 13.86 -15.82
N GLU A 120 -2.84 13.15 -14.75
CA GLU A 120 -1.51 12.57 -14.56
C GLU A 120 -1.49 11.14 -15.10
N PRO A 121 -0.44 10.73 -15.84
CA PRO A 121 -0.21 9.32 -16.13
C PRO A 121 -0.23 8.50 -14.85
N THR A 122 -0.82 7.31 -14.90
CA THR A 122 -0.94 6.42 -13.74
C THR A 122 -0.56 5.00 -14.10
N LEU A 123 0.32 4.42 -13.29
CA LEU A 123 0.66 3.02 -13.30
C LEU A 123 -0.25 2.25 -12.32
N PHE A 124 -1.18 1.48 -12.87
CA PHE A 124 -2.07 0.62 -12.11
C PHE A 124 -1.41 -0.73 -11.87
N VAL A 125 -1.25 -1.12 -10.61
CA VAL A 125 -0.54 -2.35 -10.22
C VAL A 125 -1.48 -3.25 -9.43
N ALA A 126 -1.70 -4.47 -9.93
CA ALA A 126 -2.57 -5.43 -9.26
C ALA A 126 -2.35 -6.87 -9.73
N PRO A 127 -2.69 -7.88 -8.92
CA PRO A 127 -2.64 -9.27 -9.33
C PRO A 127 -3.51 -9.56 -10.56
N TYR A 128 -4.72 -9.01 -10.64
CA TYR A 128 -5.60 -9.19 -11.80
C TYR A 128 -5.13 -8.48 -13.08
N LEU A 129 -4.04 -7.70 -13.00
CA LEU A 129 -3.35 -7.11 -14.14
C LEU A 129 -2.08 -7.88 -14.50
N ASP A 130 -1.69 -8.92 -13.73
CA ASP A 130 -0.43 -9.66 -13.88
C ASP A 130 0.79 -8.72 -13.97
N GLY A 131 0.84 -7.72 -13.10
CA GLY A 131 1.89 -6.71 -13.04
C GLY A 131 1.33 -5.29 -13.04
N ALA A 132 1.83 -4.46 -13.95
CA ALA A 132 1.54 -3.03 -13.99
C ALA A 132 1.11 -2.54 -15.38
N VAL A 133 0.11 -1.67 -15.45
CA VAL A 133 -0.40 -1.08 -16.69
C VAL A 133 -0.34 0.44 -16.61
N LEU A 134 0.42 1.06 -17.50
CA LEU A 134 0.48 2.52 -17.63
C LEU A 134 -0.73 3.02 -18.42
N VAL A 135 -1.40 4.04 -17.88
CA VAL A 135 -2.43 4.78 -18.62
C VAL A 135 -2.15 6.26 -18.48
N ASP A 136 -1.90 6.94 -19.60
CA ASP A 136 -1.96 8.40 -19.68
C ASP A 136 -3.39 8.82 -20.03
N PRO A 137 -4.12 9.52 -19.14
CA PRO A 137 -5.50 9.92 -19.41
C PRO A 137 -5.64 10.92 -20.58
N ASN A 138 -4.58 11.61 -20.99
CA ASN A 138 -4.60 12.54 -22.11
C ASN A 138 -4.46 11.83 -23.45
N GLU A 139 -3.85 10.65 -23.48
CA GLU A 139 -3.71 9.81 -24.67
C GLU A 139 -4.81 8.74 -24.75
N ALA A 140 -5.08 8.05 -23.64
CA ALA A 140 -6.07 6.97 -23.52
C ALA A 140 -7.47 7.50 -23.20
N THR A 141 -8.01 8.33 -24.10
CA THR A 141 -9.32 8.98 -23.90
C THR A 141 -10.46 7.98 -23.71
N GLU A 142 -10.40 6.80 -24.31
CA GLU A 142 -11.35 5.69 -24.14
C GLU A 142 -11.36 5.11 -22.72
N VAL A 143 -10.25 5.21 -21.98
CA VAL A 143 -10.16 4.86 -20.56
C VAL A 143 -10.66 6.04 -19.71
N LYS A 144 -10.21 7.26 -20.01
CA LYS A 144 -10.65 8.47 -19.31
C LYS A 144 -12.17 8.65 -19.34
N ASN A 145 -12.82 8.38 -20.47
CA ASN A 145 -14.27 8.48 -20.63
C ASN A 145 -15.05 7.45 -19.79
N LYS A 146 -14.40 6.42 -19.24
CA LYS A 146 -15.02 5.42 -18.36
C LYS A 146 -14.95 5.82 -16.87
N MET A 147 -14.39 6.98 -16.55
CA MET A 147 -14.37 7.50 -15.19
C MET A 147 -15.78 7.81 -14.67
N LYS A 148 -15.93 7.71 -13.35
CA LYS A 148 -17.15 8.05 -12.63
C LYS A 148 -16.84 9.07 -11.55
N ARG A 149 -17.57 10.17 -11.58
CA ARG A 149 -17.54 11.17 -10.52
C ARG A 149 -18.55 10.78 -9.44
N GLY A 150 -18.05 10.51 -8.23
CA GLY A 150 -18.83 10.38 -7.02
C GLY A 150 -18.90 11.71 -6.26
N GLY A 151 -19.59 11.71 -5.11
CA GLY A 151 -19.70 12.90 -4.27
C GLY A 151 -18.36 13.35 -3.66
N ASP A 152 -17.49 12.41 -3.31
CA ASP A 152 -16.21 12.68 -2.63
C ASP A 152 -14.98 12.32 -3.47
N SER A 153 -15.15 11.71 -4.63
CA SER A 153 -14.05 11.10 -5.37
C SER A 153 -14.30 10.92 -6.85
N LEU A 154 -13.22 10.79 -7.61
CA LEU A 154 -13.21 10.32 -8.99
C LEU A 154 -12.70 8.89 -8.99
N SER A 155 -13.44 7.99 -9.62
CA SER A 155 -13.09 6.57 -9.69
C SER A 155 -13.17 6.04 -11.11
N ILE A 156 -12.52 4.91 -11.33
CA ILE A 156 -12.63 4.14 -12.57
C ILE A 156 -12.80 2.66 -12.24
N ARG A 157 -13.57 1.94 -13.04
CA ARG A 157 -13.68 0.49 -12.88
C ARG A 157 -12.37 -0.16 -13.33
N ALA A 158 -11.76 -1.03 -12.51
CA ALA A 158 -10.56 -1.77 -12.90
C ALA A 158 -10.73 -2.56 -14.21
N LYS A 159 -11.95 -2.97 -14.55
CA LYS A 159 -12.25 -3.60 -15.85
C LYS A 159 -11.82 -2.72 -17.04
N ALA A 160 -11.94 -1.40 -16.95
CA ALA A 160 -11.49 -0.50 -18.01
C ALA A 160 -9.97 -0.63 -18.25
N ILE A 161 -9.19 -0.81 -17.17
CA ILE A 161 -7.74 -1.01 -17.22
C ILE A 161 -7.38 -2.40 -17.73
N VAL A 162 -8.14 -3.43 -17.32
CA VAL A 162 -7.96 -4.81 -17.81
C VAL A 162 -8.23 -4.90 -19.31
N ASP A 163 -9.28 -4.22 -19.79
CA ASP A 163 -9.60 -4.19 -21.22
C ASP A 163 -8.53 -3.39 -21.98
N TYR A 164 -8.10 -2.23 -21.46
CA TYR A 164 -7.01 -1.43 -22.03
C TYR A 164 -5.70 -2.21 -22.15
N LYS A 165 -5.30 -2.97 -21.11
CA LYS A 165 -4.14 -3.88 -21.15
C LYS A 165 -4.16 -4.81 -22.37
N LYS A 166 -5.34 -5.34 -22.73
CA LYS A 166 -5.47 -6.28 -23.85
C LYS A 166 -5.34 -5.59 -25.19
N GLU A 167 -5.84 -4.37 -25.29
CA GLU A 167 -5.80 -3.54 -26.50
C GLU A 167 -4.42 -2.89 -26.69
N HIS A 168 -3.69 -2.63 -25.59
CA HIS A 168 -2.41 -1.93 -25.52
C HIS A 168 -1.36 -2.72 -24.72
N PRO A 169 -0.89 -3.88 -25.21
CA PRO A 169 0.12 -4.68 -24.52
C PRO A 169 1.47 -3.95 -24.36
N GLU A 170 1.75 -2.94 -25.19
CA GLU A 170 2.90 -2.05 -25.05
C GLU A 170 2.93 -1.32 -23.70
N ASN A 171 1.76 -1.02 -23.13
CA ASN A 171 1.58 -0.35 -21.84
C ASN A 171 1.60 -1.30 -20.62
N HIS A 172 1.79 -2.60 -20.82
CA HIS A 172 1.84 -3.60 -19.74
C HIS A 172 3.27 -4.04 -19.45
N ALA A 173 3.68 -3.98 -18.17
CA ALA A 173 4.90 -4.59 -17.66
C ALA A 173 4.53 -5.80 -16.78
N SER A 174 5.04 -6.98 -17.14
CA SER A 174 4.64 -8.24 -16.48
C SER A 174 5.54 -8.62 -15.30
N PHE A 175 4.91 -8.84 -14.15
CA PHE A 175 5.51 -9.41 -12.94
C PHE A 175 4.41 -9.85 -11.97
N GLU A 176 4.72 -10.75 -11.05
CA GLU A 176 3.77 -11.18 -10.02
C GLU A 176 3.53 -10.10 -8.95
N VAL A 177 2.25 -9.84 -8.65
CA VAL A 177 1.82 -9.02 -7.51
C VAL A 177 1.11 -9.93 -6.53
N ALA A 178 1.49 -9.86 -5.25
CA ALA A 178 0.93 -10.73 -4.23
C ALA A 178 -0.58 -10.50 -4.04
N VAL A 179 -1.33 -11.59 -4.00
CA VAL A 179 -2.78 -11.59 -3.77
C VAL A 179 -3.06 -11.60 -2.26
N ASN A 180 -3.86 -10.64 -1.79
CA ASN A 180 -4.42 -10.65 -0.45
C ASN A 180 -5.57 -11.66 -0.36
N PRO A 181 -5.44 -12.76 0.41
CA PRO A 181 -6.53 -13.71 0.64
C PRO A 181 -7.64 -13.15 1.55
N GLY A 182 -7.41 -11.99 2.19
CA GLY A 182 -8.39 -11.27 3.00
C GLY A 182 -8.34 -11.60 4.50
N ASP A 183 -7.65 -12.67 4.88
CA ASP A 183 -7.59 -13.22 6.23
C ASP A 183 -6.19 -13.17 6.87
N ILE A 184 -5.19 -12.57 6.20
CA ILE A 184 -3.85 -12.41 6.80
C ILE A 184 -3.93 -11.44 7.98
N PRO A 185 -3.56 -11.85 9.21
CA PRO A 185 -3.53 -10.96 10.35
C PRO A 185 -2.57 -9.79 10.11
N TYR A 186 -3.04 -8.56 10.30
CA TYR A 186 -2.21 -7.37 10.30
C TYR A 186 -1.92 -6.95 11.74
N ASP A 187 -0.63 -6.88 12.09
CA ASP A 187 -0.22 -6.29 13.36
C ASP A 187 -0.09 -4.78 13.19
N SER A 188 -1.16 -4.05 13.50
CA SER A 188 -1.17 -2.58 13.48
C SER A 188 -0.16 -1.94 14.44
N SER A 189 0.37 -2.72 15.40
CA SER A 189 1.42 -2.29 16.31
C SER A 189 2.84 -2.61 15.83
N ALA A 190 3.01 -3.27 14.67
CA ALA A 190 4.33 -3.64 14.16
C ALA A 190 5.27 -2.44 13.97
N PHE A 191 4.76 -1.31 13.46
CA PHE A 191 5.55 -0.09 13.31
C PHE A 191 5.89 0.59 14.65
N PRO A 192 4.92 0.82 15.57
CA PRO A 192 5.27 1.24 16.94
C PRO A 192 6.30 0.31 17.63
N LYS A 193 6.19 -1.01 17.44
CA LYS A 193 7.12 -2.01 17.98
C LYS A 193 8.53 -1.89 17.37
N SER A 194 8.66 -1.49 16.10
CA SER A 194 9.97 -1.31 15.48
C SER A 194 10.69 -0.05 15.96
N ILE A 195 9.95 0.95 16.46
CA ILE A 195 10.52 2.15 17.10
C ILE A 195 10.82 1.87 18.56
N LEU A 196 9.84 1.30 19.29
CA LEU A 196 9.92 1.01 20.71
C LEU A 196 10.51 -0.38 20.95
N ASP A 197 11.69 -0.61 20.38
CA ASP A 197 12.44 -1.85 20.57
C ASP A 197 12.75 -2.07 22.06
N PRO A 198 12.50 -3.26 22.63
CA PRO A 198 12.73 -3.54 24.05
C PRO A 198 14.18 -3.39 24.52
N ALA A 199 15.18 -3.58 23.65
CA ALA A 199 16.58 -3.42 24.02
C ALA A 199 16.92 -1.94 24.27
N THR A 200 16.26 -1.03 23.55
CA THR A 200 16.47 0.43 23.66
C THR A 200 15.46 1.11 24.59
N PHE A 201 14.21 0.66 24.59
CA PHE A 201 13.09 1.28 25.32
C PHE A 201 12.38 0.27 26.24
N PRO A 202 13.07 -0.30 27.24
CA PRO A 202 12.56 -1.41 28.06
C PRO A 202 11.26 -1.08 28.82
N HIS A 203 11.01 0.19 29.13
CA HIS A 203 9.78 0.62 29.80
C HIS A 203 8.64 0.91 28.81
N LEU A 204 8.91 1.61 27.71
CA LEU A 204 7.89 1.98 26.72
C LEU A 204 7.46 0.79 25.84
N ALA A 205 8.30 -0.24 25.73
CA ALA A 205 7.99 -1.46 25.00
C ALA A 205 7.05 -2.41 25.77
N ARG A 206 6.90 -2.24 27.10
CA ARG A 206 6.14 -3.16 27.97
C ARG A 206 4.71 -3.43 27.49
N PRO A 207 3.90 -2.42 27.08
CA PRO A 207 2.55 -2.68 26.59
C PRO A 207 2.51 -3.65 25.42
N PHE A 208 3.51 -3.67 24.53
CA PHE A 208 3.54 -4.58 23.38
C PHE A 208 3.98 -6.01 23.74
N ILE A 209 4.83 -6.14 24.76
CA ILE A 209 5.23 -7.44 25.31
C ILE A 209 4.06 -8.05 26.07
N GLU A 210 3.41 -7.24 26.91
CA GLU A 210 2.32 -7.65 27.78
C GLU A 210 1.01 -7.85 27.01
N ALA A 211 0.76 -7.15 25.88
CA ALA A 211 -0.44 -7.27 25.06
C ALA A 211 -0.43 -8.42 24.03
N LYS A 212 0.59 -9.29 24.01
CA LYS A 212 0.59 -10.45 23.09
C LYS A 212 -0.70 -11.25 23.25
N PRO A 213 -1.45 -11.52 22.17
CA PRO A 213 -2.71 -12.24 22.27
C PRO A 213 -2.45 -13.65 22.80
N LEU A 214 -3.32 -14.10 23.71
CA LEU A 214 -3.29 -15.47 24.20
C LEU A 214 -3.58 -16.42 23.02
N LEU A 215 -2.81 -17.50 22.92
CA LEU A 215 -3.06 -18.59 21.96
C LEU A 215 -4.37 -19.31 22.26
N ASP A 216 -4.83 -19.23 23.52
CA ASP A 216 -6.13 -19.71 23.97
C ASP A 216 -7.05 -18.52 24.30
N LYS A 217 -8.20 -18.43 23.64
CA LYS A 217 -9.19 -17.35 23.83
C LYS A 217 -10.22 -17.67 24.91
N SER A 218 -9.97 -18.67 25.75
CA SER A 218 -10.87 -19.03 26.84
C SER A 218 -10.97 -17.91 27.88
N THR A 219 -12.18 -17.67 28.39
CA THR A 219 -12.44 -16.70 29.47
C THR A 219 -11.55 -16.98 30.69
N SER A 220 -11.29 -18.26 30.98
CA SER A 220 -10.37 -18.70 32.03
C SER A 220 -8.93 -18.25 31.78
N ALA A 221 -8.40 -18.39 30.56
CA ALA A 221 -7.03 -17.98 30.25
C ALA A 221 -6.84 -16.45 30.36
N GLU A 222 -7.85 -15.67 29.98
CA GLU A 222 -7.81 -14.21 30.13
C GLU A 222 -7.92 -13.78 31.60
N ILE A 223 -8.72 -14.46 32.42
CA ILE A 223 -8.79 -14.20 33.87
C ILE A 223 -7.45 -14.54 34.54
N GLU A 224 -6.84 -15.68 34.22
CA GLU A 224 -5.52 -16.07 34.76
C GLU A 224 -4.43 -15.06 34.41
N ARG A 225 -4.45 -14.49 33.20
CA ARG A 225 -3.54 -13.43 32.80
C ARG A 225 -3.75 -12.13 33.58
N LEU A 226 -5.00 -11.72 33.77
CA LEU A 226 -5.31 -10.53 34.58
C LEU A 226 -4.84 -10.72 36.03
N VAL A 227 -4.98 -11.92 36.58
CA VAL A 227 -4.43 -12.28 37.90
C VAL A 227 -2.91 -12.18 37.91
N ALA A 228 -2.22 -12.71 36.91
CA ALA A 228 -0.76 -12.61 36.81
C ALA A 228 -0.27 -11.14 36.69
N LEU A 229 -1.04 -10.27 36.02
CA LEU A 229 -0.78 -8.83 35.94
C LEU A 229 -1.04 -8.09 37.27
N ARG A 230 -1.88 -8.62 38.15
CA ARG A 230 -2.06 -8.10 39.51
C ARG A 230 -0.92 -8.57 40.41
N ASP A 231 -0.56 -9.84 40.32
CA ASP A 231 0.50 -10.45 41.13
C ASP A 231 1.89 -9.88 40.82
N ASN A 232 2.12 -9.39 39.60
CA ASN A 232 3.36 -8.71 39.21
C ASN A 232 3.33 -7.18 39.47
N GLY A 233 2.25 -6.66 40.06
CA GLY A 233 2.09 -5.26 40.42
C GLY A 233 1.70 -4.32 39.27
N THR A 234 1.37 -4.84 38.09
CA THR A 234 0.90 -4.03 36.95
C THR A 234 -0.55 -3.55 37.14
N LEU A 235 -1.40 -4.33 37.82
CA LEU A 235 -2.79 -3.99 38.14
C LEU A 235 -3.01 -3.89 39.66
N THR A 236 -3.86 -2.96 40.09
CA THR A 236 -4.44 -2.98 41.44
C THR A 236 -5.59 -3.99 41.53
N ASP A 237 -5.97 -4.40 42.74
CA ASP A 237 -7.12 -5.28 42.95
C ASP A 237 -8.43 -4.68 42.42
N GLU A 238 -8.60 -3.35 42.48
CA GLU A 238 -9.77 -2.69 41.86
C GLU A 238 -9.74 -2.77 40.33
N GLN A 239 -8.57 -2.57 39.72
CA GLN A 239 -8.41 -2.66 38.27
C GLN A 239 -8.62 -4.08 37.76
N LEU A 240 -8.15 -5.09 38.51
CA LEU A 240 -8.42 -6.50 38.23
C LEU A 240 -9.92 -6.78 38.25
N THR A 241 -10.62 -6.35 39.31
CA THR A 241 -12.06 -6.59 39.47
C THR A 241 -12.87 -6.00 38.30
N GLN A 242 -12.53 -4.79 37.87
CA GLN A 242 -13.15 -4.13 36.71
C GLN A 242 -12.82 -4.81 35.38
N ALA A 243 -11.61 -5.35 35.23
CA ALA A 243 -11.21 -6.08 34.03
C ALA A 243 -11.92 -7.43 33.93
N VAL A 244 -12.00 -8.18 35.05
CA VAL A 244 -12.72 -9.46 35.13
C VAL A 244 -14.22 -9.28 34.86
N SER A 245 -14.86 -8.24 35.38
CA SER A 245 -16.29 -8.00 35.12
C SER A 245 -16.59 -7.77 33.64
N LYS A 246 -15.69 -7.08 32.92
CA LYS A 246 -15.79 -6.87 31.46
C LYS A 246 -15.59 -8.15 30.65
N VAL A 247 -14.72 -9.05 31.12
CA VAL A 247 -14.44 -10.33 30.46
C VAL A 247 -15.57 -11.34 30.65
N VAL A 248 -16.25 -11.31 31.80
CA VAL A 248 -17.36 -12.22 32.15
C VAL A 248 -18.73 -11.71 31.66
N GLY A 249 -18.81 -10.45 31.23
CA GLY A 249 -20.00 -9.90 30.55
C GLY A 249 -21.10 -9.40 31.49
N ASN A 250 -20.76 -8.51 32.42
CA ASN A 250 -21.72 -7.61 33.10
C ASN A 250 -21.56 -6.17 32.60
#